data_AF-A0A1G8VV90-F1
#
_entry.id   AF-A0A1G8VV90-F1
#
_cell.length_a   1.000
_cell.length_b   1.000
_cell.length_c   1.000
_cell.angle_alpha   90.00
_cell.angle_beta   90.00
_cell.angle_gamma   90.00
#
_symmetry.space_group_name_H-M   'P 1'
#
loop_
_entity.id
_entity.type
_entity.pdbx_description
1 polymer ?
#
loop_
_entity_poly.entity_id
_entity_poly.type
_entity_poly.pdbx_seq_one_letter_code
_entity_poly.pdbx_strand_id
1 'polypeptide(L)'
;MTGTGTKAAVEWLVSVAPDPEACRWEWERNPHGVALLPAGRLWDVLILPGELGYPTLDILTRCLDRPGPVLADFGDARMGFFVPEGTAGRWVGTGVRGAGRGTWIVVPYPGRASGGGVRWLIPPDGSGTLIDPSLLELAMHEAAAGLARETEG
;
A
#
# COMPACT_ATOMS: atom_id res chain seq x y z
N MET A 1 15.34 -16.92 8.24
CA MET A 1 15.50 -16.54 6.81
C MET A 1 14.74 -15.26 6.45
N THR A 2 14.66 -14.27 7.35
CA THR A 2 13.85 -13.05 7.13
C THR A 2 14.59 -11.96 6.35
N GLY A 3 15.93 -11.97 6.32
CA GLY A 3 16.74 -10.93 5.69
C GLY A 3 16.65 -10.87 4.16
N THR A 4 16.48 -12.01 3.48
CA THR A 4 16.46 -12.06 2.01
C THR A 4 15.20 -11.45 1.41
N GLY A 5 14.04 -11.69 2.05
CA GLY A 5 12.76 -11.10 1.62
C GLY A 5 12.71 -9.59 1.84
N THR A 6 13.19 -9.10 2.98
CA THR A 6 13.30 -7.66 3.25
C THR A 6 14.21 -6.95 2.24
N LYS A 7 15.35 -7.56 1.87
CA LYS A 7 16.26 -6.99 0.87
C LYS A 7 15.58 -6.86 -0.50
N ALA A 8 14.92 -7.92 -0.97
CA ALA A 8 14.19 -7.90 -2.24
C ALA A 8 13.06 -6.86 -2.24
N ALA A 9 12.33 -6.74 -1.12
CA ALA A 9 11.29 -5.73 -0.93
C ALA A 9 11.84 -4.30 -1.04
N VAL A 10 12.96 -4.01 -0.37
CA VAL A 10 13.63 -2.71 -0.45
C VAL A 10 14.10 -2.44 -1.88
N GLU A 11 14.76 -3.40 -2.52
CA GLU A 11 15.24 -3.30 -3.90
C GLU A 11 14.13 -2.97 -4.89
N TRP A 12 13.01 -3.69 -4.78
CA TRP A 12 11.82 -3.43 -5.59
C TRP A 12 11.26 -2.02 -5.34
N LEU A 13 11.12 -1.61 -4.07
CA LEU A 13 10.60 -0.28 -3.73
C LEU A 13 11.49 0.86 -4.24
N VAL A 14 12.80 0.81 -3.99
CA VAL A 14 13.70 1.91 -4.41
C VAL A 14 13.91 1.96 -5.92
N SER A 15 13.59 0.89 -6.66
CA SER A 15 13.72 0.86 -8.13
C SER A 15 12.86 1.90 -8.85
N VAL A 16 11.80 2.42 -8.21
CA VAL A 16 11.00 3.53 -8.78
C VAL A 16 11.67 4.89 -8.58
N ALA A 17 12.65 5.02 -7.68
CA ALA A 17 13.31 6.29 -7.43
C ALA A 17 14.17 6.72 -8.65
N PRO A 18 14.37 8.03 -8.88
CA PRO A 18 15.30 8.52 -9.90
C PRO A 18 16.74 8.03 -9.67
N ASP A 19 17.15 7.92 -8.41
CA ASP A 19 18.42 7.37 -7.96
C ASP A 19 18.15 6.31 -6.86
N PRO A 20 18.08 5.01 -7.22
CA PRO A 20 17.79 3.94 -6.28
C PRO A 20 18.84 3.75 -5.18
N GLU A 21 20.12 4.04 -5.47
CA GLU A 21 21.21 3.86 -4.50
C GLU A 21 21.17 4.98 -3.46
N ALA A 22 21.05 6.23 -3.89
CA ALA A 22 20.89 7.35 -2.98
C ALA A 22 19.62 7.21 -2.13
N CYS A 23 18.50 6.85 -2.75
CA CYS A 23 17.24 6.64 -2.03
C CYS A 23 17.36 5.57 -0.94
N ARG A 24 18.04 4.44 -1.22
CA ARG A 24 18.27 3.39 -0.21
C ARG A 24 19.13 3.92 0.93
N TRP A 25 20.22 4.60 0.60
CA TRP A 25 21.17 5.13 1.58
C TRP A 25 20.51 6.16 2.51
N GLU A 26 19.68 7.05 1.96
CA GLU A 26 18.91 8.03 2.74
C GLU A 26 17.89 7.35 3.65
N TRP A 27 17.18 6.34 3.14
CA TRP A 27 16.19 5.59 3.91
C TRP A 27 16.81 4.88 5.11
N GLU A 28 17.96 4.23 4.94
CA GLU A 28 18.68 3.53 6.02
C GLU A 28 19.13 4.46 7.14
N ARG A 29 19.42 5.73 6.80
CA ARG A 29 19.86 6.78 7.72
C ARG A 29 18.73 7.62 8.28
N ASN A 30 17.53 7.54 7.71
CA ASN A 30 16.39 8.31 8.18
C ASN A 30 15.99 7.84 9.60
N PRO A 31 16.02 8.71 10.62
CA PRO A 31 15.66 8.33 11.99
C PRO A 31 14.20 7.88 12.11
N HIS A 32 13.33 8.32 11.19
CA HIS A 32 11.93 7.90 11.13
C HIS A 32 11.72 6.59 10.34
N GLY A 33 12.77 6.07 9.69
CA GLY A 33 12.71 4.81 8.95
C GLY A 33 11.78 4.84 7.73
N VAL A 34 11.55 6.01 7.12
CA VAL A 34 10.71 6.18 5.93
C VAL A 34 11.50 6.76 4.75
N ALA A 35 11.03 6.48 3.53
CA ALA A 35 11.47 7.13 2.30
C ALA A 35 10.27 7.68 1.53
N LEU A 36 10.50 8.70 0.71
CA LEU A 36 9.53 9.18 -0.26
C LEU A 36 9.80 8.51 -1.60
N LEU A 37 8.81 7.77 -2.12
CA LEU A 37 8.92 7.06 -3.40
C LEU A 37 7.88 7.58 -4.40
N PRO A 38 8.25 7.79 -5.67
CA PRO A 38 7.32 8.28 -6.68
C PRO A 38 6.34 7.17 -7.10
N ALA A 39 5.05 7.49 -7.09
CA ALA A 39 4.02 6.65 -7.69
C ALA A 39 3.91 6.91 -9.21
N GLY A 40 3.16 6.06 -9.92
CA GLY A 40 3.00 6.15 -11.37
C GLY A 40 4.26 5.77 -12.16
N ARG A 41 5.04 4.84 -11.61
CA ARG A 41 6.16 4.20 -12.31
C ARG A 41 5.93 2.69 -12.42
N LEU A 42 6.15 1.95 -11.34
CA LEU A 42 5.82 0.52 -11.29
C LEU A 42 4.45 0.26 -10.68
N TRP A 43 3.98 1.18 -9.86
CA TRP A 43 2.75 1.07 -9.10
C TRP A 43 2.11 2.43 -8.92
N ASP A 44 0.79 2.41 -8.80
CA ASP A 44 -0.01 3.46 -8.21
C ASP A 44 -0.46 3.03 -6.81
N VAL A 45 -1.02 3.95 -6.04
CA VAL A 45 -1.65 3.64 -4.75
C VAL A 45 -3.08 4.16 -4.72
N LEU A 46 -4.03 3.31 -4.35
CA LEU A 46 -5.39 3.70 -4.02
C LEU A 46 -5.51 3.84 -2.51
N ILE A 47 -6.03 4.98 -2.06
CA ILE A 47 -6.05 5.37 -0.66
C ILE A 47 -7.48 5.46 -0.18
N LEU A 48 -7.82 4.57 0.75
CA LEU A 48 -9.15 4.41 1.33
C LEU A 48 -9.18 4.97 2.75
N PRO A 49 -10.35 5.41 3.25
CA PRO A 49 -10.58 5.57 4.69
C PRO A 49 -10.39 4.24 5.41
N GLY A 50 -9.85 4.26 6.63
CA GLY A 50 -9.61 3.04 7.42
C GLY A 50 -10.86 2.20 7.64
N GLU A 51 -12.00 2.86 7.91
CA GLU A 51 -13.31 2.21 8.11
C GLU A 51 -13.72 1.31 6.94
N LEU A 52 -13.39 1.68 5.71
CA LEU A 52 -13.62 0.85 4.52
C LEU A 52 -12.43 -0.05 4.20
N GLY A 53 -11.20 0.46 4.41
CA GLY A 53 -9.97 -0.22 4.06
C GLY A 53 -9.73 -1.51 4.84
N TYR A 54 -9.99 -1.53 6.15
CA TYR A 54 -9.74 -2.72 6.97
C TYR A 54 -10.66 -3.89 6.60
N PRO A 55 -11.98 -3.72 6.48
CA PRO A 55 -12.86 -4.77 6.00
C PRO A 55 -12.52 -5.21 4.56
N THR A 56 -12.16 -4.27 3.69
CA THR A 56 -11.70 -4.58 2.33
C THR A 56 -10.47 -5.49 2.35
N LEU A 57 -9.50 -5.16 3.21
CA LEU A 57 -8.28 -5.95 3.39
C LEU A 57 -8.60 -7.35 3.94
N ASP A 58 -9.49 -7.47 4.93
CA ASP A 58 -9.92 -8.75 5.47
C ASP A 58 -10.48 -9.66 4.37
N ILE A 59 -11.39 -9.13 3.53
CA ILE A 59 -11.95 -9.86 2.39
C ILE A 59 -10.85 -10.31 1.41
N LEU A 60 -9.93 -9.40 1.03
CA LEU A 60 -8.82 -9.74 0.13
C LEU A 60 -7.94 -10.85 0.70
N THR A 61 -7.60 -10.80 2.00
CA THR A 61 -6.73 -11.80 2.65
C THR A 61 -7.40 -13.17 2.79
N ARG A 62 -8.73 -13.24 2.77
CA ARG A 62 -9.47 -14.51 2.75
C ARG A 62 -9.52 -15.14 1.35
N CYS A 63 -9.45 -14.32 0.31
CA CYS A 63 -9.55 -14.76 -1.08
C CYS A 63 -8.19 -14.99 -1.75
N LEU A 64 -7.12 -14.39 -1.24
CA LEU A 64 -5.79 -14.40 -1.84
C LEU A 64 -4.76 -14.96 -0.87
N ASP A 65 -4.00 -15.98 -1.30
CA ASP A 65 -2.88 -16.52 -0.50
C ASP A 65 -1.75 -15.49 -0.32
N ARG A 66 -1.57 -14.60 -1.31
CA ARG A 66 -0.50 -13.60 -1.37
C ARG A 66 -1.03 -12.27 -1.89
N PRO A 67 -1.75 -11.50 -1.07
CA PRO A 67 -2.18 -10.16 -1.44
C PRO A 67 -0.96 -9.24 -1.63
N GLY A 68 -1.12 -8.23 -2.48
CA GLY A 68 -0.09 -7.21 -2.71
C GLY A 68 0.10 -6.26 -1.51
N PRO A 69 1.04 -5.30 -1.61
CA PRO A 69 1.43 -4.46 -0.49
C PRO A 69 0.31 -3.52 -0.03
N VAL A 70 0.17 -3.36 1.29
CA VAL A 70 -0.81 -2.46 1.91
C VAL A 70 -0.17 -1.68 3.06
N LEU A 71 -0.35 -0.36 3.03
CA LEU A 71 0.05 0.57 4.08
C LEU A 71 -1.15 0.98 4.93
N ALA A 72 -0.89 1.29 6.20
CA ALA A 72 -1.76 2.11 7.04
C ALA A 72 -1.00 3.35 7.51
N ASP A 73 -1.69 4.49 7.56
CA ASP A 73 -1.14 5.72 8.10
C ASP A 73 -1.16 5.74 9.64
N PHE A 74 -0.78 6.89 10.21
CA PHE A 74 -0.86 7.10 11.64
C PHE A 74 -2.33 7.20 12.09
N GLY A 75 -2.67 6.44 13.13
CA GLY A 75 -4.02 6.45 13.70
C GLY A 75 -5.05 5.67 12.89
N ASP A 76 -4.60 4.86 11.92
CA ASP A 76 -5.44 3.92 11.17
C ASP A 76 -6.55 4.62 10.35
N ALA A 77 -6.37 5.90 10.06
CA ALA A 77 -7.36 6.74 9.40
C ALA A 77 -7.40 6.48 7.90
N ARG A 78 -6.28 6.09 7.29
CA ARG A 78 -6.17 5.79 5.86
C ARG A 78 -5.32 4.57 5.59
N MET A 79 -5.71 3.84 4.56
CA MET A 79 -4.99 2.68 4.05
C MET A 79 -4.61 2.88 2.59
N GLY A 80 -3.39 2.51 2.23
CA GLY A 80 -2.86 2.62 0.86
C GLY A 80 -2.63 1.23 0.25
N PHE A 81 -3.34 0.93 -0.83
CA PHE A 81 -3.28 -0.33 -1.56
C PHE A 81 -2.45 -0.14 -2.83
N PHE A 82 -1.37 -0.92 -2.97
CA PHE A 82 -0.48 -0.85 -4.12
C PHE A 82 -1.08 -1.62 -5.29
N VAL A 83 -1.32 -0.92 -6.40
CA VAL A 83 -1.98 -1.42 -7.60
C VAL A 83 -1.12 -1.13 -8.84
N PRO A 84 -1.37 -1.79 -9.99
CA PRO A 84 -0.65 -1.51 -11.23
C PRO A 84 -0.66 -0.02 -11.62
N GLU A 85 0.43 0.45 -12.25
CA GLU A 85 0.54 1.81 -12.79
C GLU A 85 -0.64 2.15 -13.73
N GLY A 86 -1.13 3.38 -13.64
CA GLY A 86 -2.24 3.88 -14.46
C GLY A 86 -3.62 3.62 -13.85
N THR A 87 -3.71 2.79 -12.81
CA THR A 87 -4.97 2.54 -12.08
C THR A 87 -5.51 3.83 -11.47
N ALA A 88 -4.67 4.64 -10.83
CA ALA A 88 -5.11 5.86 -10.16
C ALA A 88 -5.73 6.88 -11.14
N GLY A 89 -5.25 6.91 -12.39
CA GLY A 89 -5.78 7.81 -13.43
C GLY A 89 -7.12 7.34 -14.04
N ARG A 90 -7.49 6.07 -13.82
CA ARG A 90 -8.72 5.45 -14.36
C ARG A 90 -9.75 5.12 -13.29
N TRP A 91 -9.38 5.24 -12.02
CA TRP A 91 -10.25 4.88 -10.91
C TRP A 91 -11.45 5.83 -10.83
N VAL A 92 -12.65 5.25 -10.76
CA VAL A 92 -13.90 5.99 -10.60
C VAL A 92 -14.59 5.45 -9.36
N GLY A 93 -14.44 6.15 -8.24
CA GLY A 93 -15.07 5.76 -6.97
C GLY A 93 -14.98 6.89 -5.96
N THR A 94 -16.10 7.22 -5.33
CA THR A 94 -16.15 8.26 -4.30
C THR A 94 -15.42 7.80 -3.05
N GLY A 95 -14.77 8.72 -2.35
CA GLY A 95 -14.07 8.41 -1.09
C GLY A 95 -12.72 7.70 -1.28
N VAL A 96 -12.34 7.31 -2.50
CA VAL A 96 -11.01 6.78 -2.81
C VAL A 96 -10.14 7.86 -3.43
N ARG A 97 -8.93 8.03 -2.91
CA ARG A 97 -7.93 8.91 -3.51
C ARG A 97 -6.89 8.09 -4.28
N GLY A 98 -6.74 8.37 -5.57
CA GLY A 98 -5.65 7.84 -6.37
C GLY A 98 -4.35 8.62 -6.16
N ALA A 99 -3.23 7.91 -6.10
CA ALA A 99 -1.88 8.45 -6.12
C ALA A 99 -1.09 7.74 -7.22
N GLY A 100 -0.97 8.40 -8.37
CA GLY A 100 -0.21 7.91 -9.53
C GLY A 100 0.88 8.89 -9.94
N ARG A 101 1.08 9.05 -11.25
CA ARG A 101 2.17 9.86 -11.81
C ARG A 101 2.20 11.28 -11.23
N GLY A 102 3.38 11.71 -10.79
CA GLY A 102 3.60 13.04 -10.21
C GLY A 102 3.28 13.14 -8.72
N THR A 103 2.90 12.04 -8.08
CA THR A 103 2.68 11.96 -6.62
C THR A 103 3.78 11.15 -5.93
N TRP A 104 3.92 11.36 -4.63
CA TRP A 104 4.90 10.69 -3.79
C TRP A 104 4.21 10.00 -2.62
N ILE A 105 4.68 8.81 -2.28
CA ILE A 105 4.19 8.02 -1.16
C ILE A 105 5.26 7.95 -0.08
N VAL A 106 4.85 8.17 1.18
CA VAL A 106 5.68 7.89 2.35
C VAL A 106 5.68 6.39 2.58
N VAL A 107 6.85 5.77 2.45
CA VAL A 107 7.00 4.32 2.53
C VAL A 107 7.90 3.98 3.74
N PRO A 108 7.42 3.18 4.70
CA PRO A 108 8.22 2.73 5.84
C PRO A 108 9.12 1.56 5.48
N TYR A 109 10.27 1.44 6.14
CA TYR A 109 11.25 0.40 5.83
C TYR A 109 10.63 -1.00 6.05
N PRO A 110 10.65 -1.91 5.04
CA PRO A 110 10.09 -3.25 5.19
C PRO A 110 10.75 -4.02 6.34
N GLY A 111 9.94 -4.57 7.25
CA GLY A 111 10.44 -5.38 8.38
C GLY A 111 11.00 -4.58 9.58
N ARG A 112 10.87 -3.25 9.61
CA ARG A 112 11.05 -2.46 10.83
C ARG A 112 9.70 -2.05 11.39
N ALA A 113 9.52 -2.20 12.71
CA ALA A 113 8.38 -1.60 13.39
C ALA A 113 8.50 -0.08 13.29
N SER A 114 7.49 0.58 12.72
CA SER A 114 7.43 2.04 12.68
C SER A 114 6.91 2.54 14.02
N GLY A 115 7.68 3.40 14.70
CA GLY A 115 7.38 3.93 16.04
C GLY A 115 6.23 4.94 16.05
N GLY A 116 5.03 4.51 15.63
CA GLY A 116 3.83 5.35 15.59
C GLY A 116 3.70 6.19 14.32
N GLY A 117 4.15 5.70 13.17
CA GLY A 117 3.98 6.36 11.87
C GLY A 117 3.26 5.47 10.86
N VAL A 118 3.44 5.78 9.57
CA VAL A 118 3.01 4.89 8.48
C VAL A 118 3.64 3.50 8.66
N ARG A 119 2.86 2.43 8.50
CA ARG A 119 3.34 1.05 8.65
C ARG A 119 2.82 0.15 7.53
N TRP A 120 3.53 -0.95 7.29
CA TRP A 120 3.04 -2.04 6.47
C TRP A 120 2.01 -2.88 7.23
N LEU A 121 0.85 -3.09 6.64
CA LEU A 121 -0.07 -4.16 7.02
C LEU A 121 0.27 -5.44 6.25
N ILE A 122 0.56 -5.28 4.96
CA ILE A 122 1.18 -6.32 4.13
C ILE A 122 2.44 -5.71 3.51
N PRO A 123 3.65 -6.16 3.89
CA PRO A 123 4.87 -5.68 3.28
C PRO A 123 5.02 -6.25 1.86
N PRO A 124 5.72 -5.56 0.95
CA PRO A 124 6.05 -6.14 -0.35
C PRO A 124 6.96 -7.36 -0.20
N ASP A 125 6.75 -8.33 -1.08
CA ASP A 125 7.56 -9.55 -1.18
C ASP A 125 8.81 -9.36 -2.06
N GLY A 126 8.89 -8.24 -2.78
CA GLY A 126 9.98 -7.92 -3.70
C GLY A 126 9.85 -8.55 -5.10
N SER A 127 8.82 -9.35 -5.37
CA SER A 127 8.58 -9.93 -6.71
C SER A 127 7.72 -9.04 -7.61
N GLY A 128 7.26 -7.89 -7.10
CA GLY A 128 6.38 -6.99 -7.82
C GLY A 128 4.91 -7.42 -7.83
N THR A 129 4.50 -8.25 -6.87
CA THR A 129 3.11 -8.58 -6.64
C THR A 129 2.34 -7.30 -6.31
N LEU A 130 1.27 -7.01 -7.05
CA LEU A 130 0.38 -5.86 -6.83
C LEU A 130 -1.06 -6.35 -6.70
N ILE A 131 -1.90 -5.52 -6.10
CA ILE A 131 -3.32 -5.83 -5.93
C ILE A 131 -4.04 -5.60 -7.25
N ASP A 132 -4.78 -6.61 -7.72
CA ASP A 132 -5.63 -6.48 -8.90
C ASP A 132 -6.73 -5.43 -8.62
N PRO A 133 -6.85 -4.37 -9.44
CA PRO A 133 -7.83 -3.30 -9.20
C PRO A 133 -9.28 -3.81 -9.17
N SER A 134 -9.61 -4.82 -9.97
CA SER A 134 -10.96 -5.38 -10.06
C SER A 134 -11.29 -6.19 -8.81
N LEU A 135 -10.32 -6.95 -8.28
CA LEU A 135 -10.51 -7.66 -7.00
C LEU A 135 -10.60 -6.69 -5.82
N LEU A 136 -9.81 -5.62 -5.84
CA LEU A 136 -9.91 -4.56 -4.83
C LEU A 136 -11.30 -3.91 -4.87
N GLU A 137 -11.80 -3.56 -6.05
CA GLU A 137 -13.13 -2.99 -6.22
C GLU A 137 -14.24 -3.93 -5.72
N LEU A 138 -14.17 -5.23 -6.04
CA LEU A 138 -15.11 -6.22 -5.54
C LEU A 138 -15.06 -6.35 -4.01
N ALA A 139 -13.86 -6.41 -3.43
CA ALA A 139 -13.69 -6.47 -1.99
C ALA A 139 -14.21 -5.21 -1.29
N MET A 140 -14.06 -4.04 -1.90
CA MET A 140 -14.63 -2.80 -1.39
C MET A 140 -16.15 -2.79 -1.42
N HIS A 141 -16.77 -3.29 -2.48
CA HIS A 141 -18.23 -3.39 -2.57
C HIS A 141 -18.79 -4.31 -1.49
N GLU A 142 -18.16 -5.47 -1.27
CA GLU A 142 -18.58 -6.40 -0.21
C GLU A 142 -18.37 -5.79 1.18
N ALA A 143 -17.24 -5.11 1.41
CA ALA A 143 -16.98 -4.38 2.65
C ALA A 143 -18.06 -3.31 2.92
N ALA A 144 -18.39 -2.50 1.92
CA ALA A 144 -19.41 -1.46 2.04
C ALA A 144 -20.81 -2.05 2.33
N ALA A 145 -21.16 -3.16 1.68
CA ALA A 145 -22.40 -3.88 1.97
C ALA A 145 -22.44 -4.45 3.39
N GLY A 146 -21.30 -4.91 3.92
CA GLY A 146 -21.14 -5.30 5.32
C GLY A 146 -21.44 -4.14 6.28
N LEU A 147 -20.76 -3.01 6.11
CA LEU A 147 -20.90 -1.83 6.96
C LEU A 147 -22.32 -1.23 6.96
N ALA A 148 -22.99 -1.25 5.81
CA ALA A 148 -24.38 -0.79 5.71
C ALA A 148 -25.32 -1.63 6.59
N ARG A 149 -25.16 -2.96 6.59
CA ARG A 149 -25.96 -3.88 7.40
C ARG A 149 -25.75 -3.68 8.91
N GLU A 150 -24.54 -3.32 9.32
CA GLU A 150 -24.21 -3.04 10.73
C GLU A 150 -24.80 -1.72 11.23
N THR A 151 -25.01 -0.75 10.34
CA THR A 151 -25.58 0.56 10.70
C THR A 151 -27.11 0.50 10.82
N GLU A 152 -27.75 -0.51 10.21
CA GLU A 152 -29.21 -0.71 10.21
C GLU A 152 -29.72 -1.60 11.37
N GLY A 153 -28.83 -2.27 12.11
CA GLY A 153 -29.16 -3.20 13.20
C GLY A 153 -28.93 -2.64 14.59
#